data_AF-A0A2N7JHY3-F1
#
_entry.id   AF-A0A2N7JHY3-F1
#
_cell.length_a   1.000
_cell.length_b   1.000
_cell.length_c   1.000
_cell.angle_alpha   90.00
_cell.angle_beta   90.00
_cell.angle_gamma   90.00
#
_symmetry.space_group_name_H-M   'P 1'
#
loop_
_entity.id
_entity.type
_entity.pdbx_description
1 polymer ?
#
loop_
_entity_poly.entity_id
_entity_poly.type
_entity_poly.pdbx_seq_one_letter_code
_entity_poly.pdbx_strand_id
1 'polypeptide(L)' 'MDWGFVDSFRLLHPEVNDQYSWFDYRSKGFVDNRGLRIDVVLATQKLADKCTEAGIDYELRGIEKPSDHAPIWSTFK' A
#
# COMPACT_ATOMS: atom_id res chain seq x y z
N MET A 1 -17.02 0.98 -5.34
CA MET A 1 -16.28 -0.13 -5.99
C MET A 1 -17.34 -1.14 -6.37
N ASP A 2 -17.96 -0.95 -7.53
CA ASP A 2 -19.27 -1.58 -7.80
C ASP A 2 -19.13 -2.93 -8.52
N TRP A 3 -17.88 -3.31 -8.83
CA TRP A 3 -17.51 -4.58 -9.42
C TRP A 3 -17.23 -5.70 -8.40
N GLY A 4 -17.36 -5.44 -7.09
CA GLY A 4 -17.19 -6.45 -6.05
C GLY A 4 -15.74 -6.77 -5.67
N PHE A 5 -14.82 -5.84 -5.90
CA PHE A 5 -13.44 -5.93 -5.41
C PHE A 5 -13.30 -5.30 -4.02
N VAL A 6 -12.39 -5.86 -3.24
CA VAL A 6 -11.99 -5.41 -1.91
C VAL A 6 -10.52 -5.03 -1.95
N ASP A 7 -10.18 -3.84 -1.42
CA ASP A 7 -8.80 -3.40 -1.20
C ASP A 7 -8.22 -4.12 0.02
N SER A 8 -7.22 -4.99 -0.19
CA SER A 8 -6.67 -5.83 0.88
C SER A 8 -6.01 -5.03 2.01
N PHE A 9 -5.33 -3.92 1.68
CA PHE A 9 -4.71 -3.07 2.67
C PHE A 9 -5.77 -2.39 3.53
N ARG A 10 -6.80 -1.80 2.91
CA ARG A 10 -7.86 -1.11 3.65
C ARG A 10 -8.75 -2.08 4.44
N LEU A 11 -8.90 -3.32 3.97
CA LEU A 11 -9.61 -4.39 4.69
C LEU A 11 -8.96 -4.66 6.06
N LEU A 12 -7.63 -4.75 6.11
CA LEU A 12 -6.90 -5.05 7.35
C LEU A 12 -6.58 -3.79 8.16
N HIS A 13 -6.44 -2.63 7.51
CA HIS A 13 -6.04 -1.37 8.12
C HIS A 13 -7.06 -0.25 7.85
N PRO A 14 -8.32 -0.37 8.32
CA PRO A 14 -9.42 0.54 7.96
C PRO A 14 -9.16 2.00 8.35
N GLU A 15 -8.48 2.24 9.48
CA GLU A 15 -8.26 3.57 10.06
C GLU A 15 -6.89 4.17 9.74
N VAL A 16 -5.98 3.42 9.10
CA VAL A 16 -4.62 3.89 8.81
C VAL A 16 -4.64 4.93 7.69
N ASN A 17 -4.19 6.16 7.98
CA ASN A 17 -4.28 7.31 7.07
C ASN A 17 -2.91 7.95 6.76
N ASP A 18 -1.83 7.36 7.27
CA ASP A 18 -0.45 7.82 7.19
C ASP A 18 0.49 6.84 6.47
N GLN A 19 -0.07 5.83 5.78
CA GLN A 19 0.69 4.90 4.94
C GLN A 19 0.38 5.11 3.44
N TYR A 20 1.39 5.57 2.73
CA TYR A 20 1.41 5.89 1.30
C TYR A 20 2.33 4.94 0.52
N SER A 21 2.01 4.69 -0.75
CA SER A 21 2.80 3.84 -1.65
C SER A 21 3.63 4.64 -2.64
N TRP A 22 3.39 5.95 -2.79
CA TRP A 22 4.11 6.83 -3.71
C TRP A 22 4.49 8.14 -3.04
N PHE A 23 5.70 8.62 -3.35
CA PHE A 23 6.25 9.86 -2.82
C PHE A 23 7.04 10.61 -3.90
N ASP A 24 6.66 11.86 -4.16
CA ASP A 24 7.36 12.73 -5.11
C ASP A 24 8.83 12.96 -4.72
N TYR A 25 9.74 12.74 -5.68
CA TYR A 25 11.17 12.96 -5.48
C TYR A 25 11.52 14.43 -5.25
N ARG A 26 10.91 15.35 -6.01
CA ARG A 26 11.34 16.76 -6.06
C ARG A 26 11.11 17.47 -4.73
N SER A 27 9.96 17.21 -4.12
CA SER A 27 9.56 17.74 -2.83
C SER A 27 10.07 16.90 -1.65
N LYS A 28 10.86 15.85 -1.91
CA LYS A 28 11.36 14.90 -0.90
C LYS A 28 10.22 14.32 -0.04
N GLY A 29 9.08 13.99 -0.65
CA GLY A 29 7.85 13.64 0.06
C GLY A 29 8.01 12.51 1.08
N PHE A 30 8.89 11.54 0.82
CA PHE A 30 9.13 10.41 1.72
C PHE A 30 9.69 10.82 3.10
N VAL A 31 10.54 11.86 3.15
CA VAL A 31 11.15 12.32 4.40
C VAL A 31 10.12 12.87 5.38
N ASP A 32 9.11 13.57 4.85
CA ASP A 32 8.04 14.19 5.64
C ASP A 32 6.79 13.31 5.73
N ASN A 33 6.86 12.06 5.23
CA ASN A 33 5.71 11.18 5.05
C ASN A 33 4.53 11.85 4.32
N ARG A 34 4.81 12.57 3.23
CA ARG A 34 3.82 13.22 2.36
C ARG A 34 3.73 12.46 1.05
N GLY A 35 2.73 11.60 0.93
CA GLY A 35 2.56 10.74 -0.24
C GLY A 35 1.11 10.52 -0.63
N LEU A 36 0.93 9.59 -1.57
CA LEU A 36 -0.37 9.07 -1.98
C LEU A 36 -0.33 7.54 -1.90
N ARG A 37 -1.46 6.90 -1.59
CA ARG A 37 -1.61 5.44 -1.69
C ARG A 37 -2.35 5.11 -2.97
N ILE A 38 -1.60 4.94 -4.05
CA ILE A 38 -2.11 4.77 -5.41
C ILE A 38 -1.83 3.39 -6.01
N ASP A 39 -0.96 2.62 -5.36
CA ASP A 39 -0.76 1.21 -5.66
C ASP A 39 -1.72 0.41 -4.77
N VAL A 40 -2.48 -0.51 -5.36
CA VAL A 40 -3.50 -1.29 -4.65
C VAL A 40 -3.49 -2.76 -5.06
N VAL A 41 -3.69 -3.65 -4.09
CA VAL A 41 -4.02 -5.06 -4.34
C VAL A 41 -5.53 -5.20 -4.15
N LEU A 42 -6.24 -5.40 -5.26
CA LEU A 42 -7.69 -5.63 -5.26
C LEU A 42 -7.97 -7.13 -5.37
N ALA A 43 -8.77 -7.65 -4.45
CA ALA A 43 -9.15 -9.06 -4.41
C ALA A 43 -10.68 -9.22 -4.54
N THR A 44 -11.11 -10.30 -5.19
CA THR A 44 -12.53 -10.71 -5.11
C THR A 44 -12.86 -11.16 -3.69
N GLN A 45 -14.12 -11.08 -3.26
CA GLN A 45 -14.53 -11.37 -1.88
C GLN A 45 -13.94 -12.69 -1.33
N LYS A 46 -14.05 -13.79 -2.08
CA LYS A 46 -13.55 -15.12 -1.64
C LYS A 46 -12.03 -15.15 -1.39
N LEU A 47 -11.26 -14.35 -2.10
CA LEU A 47 -9.81 -14.23 -1.88
C LEU A 47 -9.51 -13.22 -0.78
N ALA A 48 -10.28 -12.13 -0.70
CA ALA A 48 -10.17 -11.14 0.36
C ALA A 48 -10.42 -11.76 1.76
N ASP A 49 -11.37 -12.70 1.88
CA ASP A 49 -11.65 -13.45 3.12
C ASP A 49 -10.45 -14.29 3.59
N LYS A 50 -9.49 -14.56 2.71
CA LYS A 50 -8.23 -15.27 3.00
C LYS A 50 -7.05 -14.34 3.27
N CYS A 51 -7.23 -13.03 3.14
CA CYS A 51 -6.17 -12.07 3.36
C CYS A 51 -5.83 -12.01 4.85
N THR A 52 -4.60 -12.40 5.20
CA THR A 52 -4.14 -12.45 6.59
C THR A 52 -3.21 -11.30 6.94
N GLU A 53 -2.51 -10.76 5.93
CA GLU A 53 -1.55 -9.67 6.09
C GLU A 53 -1.54 -8.82 4.82
N ALA A 54 -1.30 -7.51 4.98
CA ALA A 54 -1.09 -6.56 3.90
C ALA A 54 -0.25 -5.39 4.42
N GLY A 55 0.60 -4.83 3.57
CA GLY A 55 1.52 -3.78 3.99
C GLY A 55 2.17 -3.02 2.84
N ILE A 56 2.92 -1.98 3.22
CA ILE A 56 3.73 -1.16 2.34
C ILE A 56 5.17 -1.17 2.88
N ASP A 57 6.14 -1.49 2.03
CA ASP A 57 7.52 -1.70 2.46
C ASP A 57 8.33 -0.40 2.44
N TYR A 58 8.41 0.27 3.60
CA TYR A 58 9.14 1.53 3.76
C TYR A 58 10.64 1.32 3.88
N GLU A 59 11.08 0.13 4.31
CA GLU A 59 12.50 -0.21 4.36
C GLU A 59 13.07 -0.28 2.94
N LEU A 60 12.38 -0.98 2.03
CA LEU A 60 12.74 -1.00 0.61
C LEU A 60 12.57 0.37 -0.07
N ARG A 61 11.60 1.18 0.35
CA ARG A 61 11.48 2.56 -0.14
C ARG A 61 12.64 3.46 0.33
N GLY A 62 13.28 3.12 1.45
CA GLY A 62 14.35 3.89 2.09
C GLY A 62 15.77 3.58 1.61
N ILE A 63 15.94 2.64 0.66
CA ILE A 63 17.28 2.28 0.13
C ILE A 63 17.90 3.42 -0.70
N GLU A 64 19.20 3.29 -1.03
CA GLU A 64 19.88 4.26 -1.91
C GLU A 64 19.33 4.17 -3.35
N LYS A 65 19.05 5.34 -3.96
CA LYS A 65 18.43 5.46 -5.29
C LYS A 65 17.16 4.60 -5.43
N PRO A 66 16.18 4.78 -4.54
CA PRO A 66 14.97 3.97 -4.55
C PRO A 66 14.07 4.40 -5.74
N SER A 67 13.04 3.60 -6.01
CA SER A 67 11.86 4.04 -6.78
C SER A 67 11.10 5.14 -6.02
N ASP A 68 10.25 5.92 -6.69
CA ASP A 68 9.32 6.86 -6.05
C ASP A 68 8.18 6.12 -5.38
N HIS A 69 7.92 4.89 -5.83
CA HIS A 69 6.98 3.96 -5.24
C HIS A 69 7.64 3.03 -4.20
N ALA A 70 6.91 2.77 -3.11
CA ALA A 70 7.17 1.72 -2.15
C ALA A 70 6.44 0.43 -2.59
N PRO A 71 7.08 -0.74 -2.56
CA PRO A 71 6.40 -2.00 -2.82
C PRO A 71 5.21 -2.20 -1.87
N ILE A 72 4.09 -2.67 -2.41
CA ILE A 72 2.93 -3.12 -1.62
C ILE A 72 2.81 -4.63 -1.71
N TRP A 73 2.24 -5.25 -0.69
CA TRP A 73 2.11 -6.70 -0.64
C TRP A 73 0.87 -7.14 0.13
N SER A 74 0.47 -8.39 -0.08
CA SER A 74 -0.60 -9.06 0.68
C SER A 74 -0.36 -10.56 0.73
N THR A 75 -0.68 -11.18 1.86
CA THR A 75 -0.56 -12.63 2.09
C THR A 75 -1.94 -13.26 2.23
N PHE A 76 -2.19 -14.34 1.49
CA PHE A 76 -3.46 -15.08 1.48
C PHE A 76 -3.24 -16.53 1.96
N LYS A 77 -4.13 -17.05 2.82
CA LYS A 77 -4.07 -18.42 3.35
C LYS A 77 -5.40 -19.16 3.10
#